data_AF-A0A960DBX5-F1
#
_entry.id   AF-A0A960DBX5-F1
#
_cell.length_a   1.000
_cell.length_b   1.000
_cell.length_c   1.000
_cell.angle_alpha   90.00
_cell.angle_beta   90.00
_cell.angle_gamma   90.00
#
_symmetry.space_group_name_H-M   'P 1'
#
loop_
_entity.id
_entity.type
_entity.pdbx_description
1 polymer ?
#
loop_
_entity_poly.entity_id
_entity_poly.type
_entity_poly.pdbx_seq_one_letter_code
_entity_poly.pdbx_strand_id
1 'polypeptide(L)'
;MTYPPPGAPHDGDHHELAGLDFSVRGEDAGEPDLGAVLGEYSDDASGDDPAGPTFTVANPPGTVTVTASMDGHVHQVDLSPMATTLTESVLSEEIVVIAGLATQDARSAQYEYMLDGMREHGHDNVTTRDFLNRDLDLPTPEQARAARAELFAARYAGEE
;
A
#
# COMPACT_ATOMS: atom_id res chain seq x y z
N MET A 1 70.25 -4.63 40.45
CA MET A 1 69.89 -3.39 39.71
C MET A 1 68.67 -3.76 38.86
N THR A 2 67.56 -3.07 38.69
CA THR A 2 66.87 -1.85 39.18
C THR A 2 65.50 -1.87 38.44
N TYR A 3 64.40 -1.34 39.01
CA TYR A 3 63.05 -1.22 38.38
C TYR A 3 62.85 0.22 37.80
N PRO A 4 61.70 0.61 37.15
CA PRO A 4 61.24 0.56 35.73
C PRO A 4 60.96 2.02 35.17
N PRO A 5 59.90 2.43 34.40
CA PRO A 5 59.08 1.96 33.23
C PRO A 5 59.11 3.03 32.05
N PRO A 6 58.11 3.32 31.14
CA PRO A 6 56.79 2.72 30.81
C PRO A 6 56.36 2.65 29.30
N GLY A 7 55.19 2.03 29.07
CA GLY A 7 54.26 2.30 27.96
C GLY A 7 54.07 1.11 27.00
N ALA A 8 52.89 0.54 26.77
CA ALA A 8 51.52 0.81 27.20
C ALA A 8 50.70 -0.50 27.01
N PRO A 9 49.51 -0.62 27.62
CA PRO A 9 48.86 -1.89 27.92
C PRO A 9 47.91 -2.42 26.82
N HIS A 10 47.68 -3.73 26.91
CA HIS A 10 46.48 -4.44 26.47
C HIS A 10 45.29 -3.96 27.32
N ASP A 11 44.22 -3.52 26.68
CA ASP A 11 42.90 -3.28 27.26
C ASP A 11 41.93 -3.47 26.07
N GLY A 12 40.85 -4.23 26.14
CA GLY A 12 39.86 -4.22 27.21
C GLY A 12 38.53 -3.94 26.50
N ASP A 13 37.61 -4.89 26.63
CA ASP A 13 36.16 -4.74 26.60
C ASP A 13 35.46 -3.61 25.81
N HIS A 14 34.50 -4.08 25.00
CA HIS A 14 33.36 -3.31 24.49
C HIS A 14 32.64 -2.56 25.62
N HIS A 15 32.72 -1.22 25.60
CA HIS A 15 31.81 -0.32 26.31
C HIS A 15 31.45 0.89 25.42
N GLU A 16 30.86 0.65 24.24
CA GLU A 16 30.32 1.70 23.36
C GLU A 16 28.91 2.19 23.78
N LEU A 17 28.68 2.41 25.09
CA LEU A 17 27.42 3.01 25.59
C LEU A 17 27.64 4.09 26.66
N ALA A 18 28.84 4.65 26.79
CA ALA A 18 29.15 5.73 27.73
C ALA A 18 29.00 7.15 27.13
N GLY A 19 28.04 7.36 26.23
CA GLY A 19 27.86 8.62 25.49
C GLY A 19 26.53 9.33 25.67
N LEU A 20 25.61 8.83 26.51
CA LEU A 20 24.32 9.47 26.75
C LEU A 20 24.25 10.00 28.18
N ASP A 21 24.99 11.07 28.46
CA ASP A 21 24.72 11.91 29.64
C ASP A 21 23.47 12.76 29.32
N PHE A 22 22.29 12.25 29.66
CA PHE A 22 21.06 13.04 29.67
C PHE A 22 21.01 13.84 30.97
N SER A 23 21.86 14.86 31.08
CA SER A 23 21.69 15.90 32.09
C SER A 23 20.78 16.99 31.53
N VAL A 24 19.53 17.05 32.03
CA VAL A 24 18.66 18.20 31.83
C VAL A 24 19.32 19.41 32.52
N ARG A 25 19.99 20.27 31.74
CA ARG A 25 20.53 21.53 32.23
C ARG A 25 19.38 22.52 32.28
N GLY A 26 18.95 22.86 33.50
CA GLY A 26 17.81 23.73 33.76
C GLY A 26 17.85 25.07 33.02
N GLU A 27 16.67 25.41 32.48
CA GLU A 27 16.02 26.73 32.42
C GLU A 27 16.92 27.95 32.13
N ASP A 28 16.95 28.35 30.85
CA ASP A 28 16.60 29.70 30.35
C ASP A 28 17.15 29.91 28.93
N ALA A 29 16.39 29.48 27.92
CA ALA A 29 16.37 29.99 26.56
C ALA A 29 15.20 29.31 25.86
N GLY A 30 14.27 30.11 25.35
CA GLY A 30 12.92 29.73 24.94
C GLY A 30 12.79 28.34 24.34
N GLU A 31 11.74 27.63 24.77
CA GLU A 31 11.32 26.35 24.24
C GLU A 31 11.58 26.31 22.72
N PRO A 32 12.50 25.45 22.22
CA PRO A 32 12.56 25.22 20.80
C PRO A 32 11.22 24.57 20.45
N ASP A 33 10.35 25.34 19.81
CA ASP A 33 9.08 24.88 19.29
C ASP A 33 9.34 23.60 18.50
N LEU A 34 8.92 22.46 19.07
CA LEU A 34 9.16 21.15 18.46
C LEU A 34 8.47 21.05 17.09
N GLY A 35 7.51 21.93 16.79
CA GLY A 35 6.89 22.10 15.47
C GLY A 35 7.83 22.71 14.43
N ALA A 36 8.76 23.58 14.82
CA ALA A 36 9.78 24.14 13.95
C ALA A 36 10.92 23.15 13.63
N VAL A 37 11.23 22.23 14.55
CA VAL A 37 12.27 21.19 14.35
C VAL A 37 11.73 19.98 13.59
N LEU A 38 10.44 19.67 13.77
CA LEU A 38 9.70 18.66 13.00
C LEU A 38 9.07 19.23 11.73
N GLY A 39 9.46 20.45 11.34
CA GLY A 39 9.10 21.13 10.11
C GLY A 39 7.71 20.77 9.63
N GLU A 40 6.68 21.40 10.20
CA GLU A 40 5.31 21.48 9.67
C GLU A 40 5.00 20.30 8.73
N TYR A 41 4.65 19.14 9.28
CA TYR A 41 3.86 18.16 8.53
C TYR A 41 2.53 18.85 8.24
N SER A 42 2.54 19.72 7.23
CA SER A 42 1.35 20.13 6.52
C SER A 42 0.73 18.82 6.08
N ASP A 43 -0.42 18.52 6.65
CA ASP A 43 -1.40 17.58 6.13
C ASP A 43 -1.85 18.10 4.75
N ASP A 44 -0.90 18.20 3.81
CA ASP A 44 -1.22 18.26 2.41
C ASP A 44 -1.56 16.81 2.07
N ALA A 45 -2.85 16.51 2.19
CA ALA A 45 -3.49 15.29 1.70
C ALA A 45 -3.42 15.21 0.16
N SER A 46 -2.22 15.38 -0.39
CA SER A 46 -1.77 15.00 -1.71
C SER A 46 -0.47 14.24 -1.52
N GLY A 47 -0.53 13.19 -0.68
CA GLY A 47 0.49 12.15 -0.69
C GLY A 47 0.50 11.51 -2.06
N ASP A 48 1.28 12.07 -2.98
CA ASP A 48 2.06 11.30 -3.94
C ASP A 48 3.06 10.48 -3.10
N ASP A 49 2.52 9.56 -2.30
CA ASP A 49 3.24 8.37 -1.92
C ASP A 49 3.67 7.73 -3.25
N PRO A 50 4.85 7.11 -3.35
CA PRO A 50 5.13 6.22 -4.47
C PRO A 50 4.25 4.95 -4.38
N ALA A 51 2.97 5.09 -4.02
CA ALA A 51 1.93 4.14 -4.23
C ALA A 51 1.96 3.84 -5.73
N GLY A 52 2.35 2.62 -6.06
CA GLY A 52 2.34 2.13 -7.44
C GLY A 52 0.97 2.35 -8.11
N PRO A 53 0.82 1.99 -9.39
CA PRO A 53 -0.40 2.26 -10.13
C PRO A 53 -1.64 1.78 -9.36
N THR A 54 -2.64 2.66 -9.29
CA THR A 54 -3.92 2.43 -8.60
C THR A 54 -5.03 2.19 -9.62
N PHE A 55 -6.04 1.42 -9.19
CA PHE A 55 -7.13 0.93 -10.01
C PHE A 55 -8.45 1.26 -9.34
N THR A 56 -9.30 2.01 -10.04
CA THR A 56 -10.55 2.55 -9.48
C THR A 56 -11.75 1.93 -10.16
N VAL A 57 -12.70 1.45 -9.36
CA VAL A 57 -13.98 0.89 -9.81
C VAL A 57 -15.12 1.59 -9.07
N ALA A 58 -16.13 2.00 -9.81
CA ALA A 58 -17.38 2.52 -9.25
C ALA A 58 -18.54 1.59 -9.57
N ASN A 59 -19.53 1.52 -8.66
CA ASN A 59 -20.79 0.87 -8.98
C ASN A 59 -21.58 1.68 -10.03
N PRO A 60 -22.45 1.03 -10.83
CA PRO A 60 -23.29 1.72 -11.82
C PRO A 60 -24.09 2.93 -11.30
N PRO A 61 -24.70 2.91 -10.10
CA PRO A 61 -25.41 4.09 -9.58
C PRO A 61 -24.47 5.20 -9.07
N GLY A 62 -23.15 4.98 -9.01
CA GLY A 62 -22.17 5.98 -8.57
C GLY A 62 -22.27 6.34 -7.08
N THR A 63 -22.80 5.43 -6.25
CA THR A 63 -22.87 5.62 -4.80
C THR A 63 -21.60 5.19 -4.09
N VAL A 64 -20.85 4.25 -4.66
CA VAL A 64 -19.63 3.68 -4.10
C VAL A 64 -18.55 3.65 -5.18
N THR A 65 -17.39 4.21 -4.86
CA THR A 65 -16.17 4.12 -5.67
C THR A 65 -15.05 3.57 -4.80
N VAL A 66 -14.36 2.54 -5.26
CA VAL A 66 -13.24 1.93 -4.55
C VAL A 66 -11.99 2.00 -5.41
N THR A 67 -10.88 2.39 -4.79
CA THR A 67 -9.56 2.42 -5.41
C THR A 67 -8.65 1.42 -4.70
N ALA A 68 -7.98 0.56 -5.47
CA ALA A 68 -7.04 -0.43 -4.99
C ALA A 68 -5.65 -0.24 -5.61
N SER A 69 -4.61 -0.59 -4.87
CA SER A 69 -3.22 -0.59 -5.34
C SER A 69 -2.89 -1.89 -6.07
N MET A 70 -1.83 -1.89 -6.88
CA MET A 70 -1.41 -3.06 -7.68
C MET A 70 -1.18 -4.36 -6.88
N ASP A 71 -0.87 -4.25 -5.57
CA ASP A 71 -0.76 -5.39 -4.65
C ASP A 71 -2.13 -6.00 -4.24
N GLY A 72 -3.24 -5.43 -4.73
CA GLY A 72 -4.60 -5.87 -4.45
C GLY A 72 -5.22 -5.28 -3.18
N HIS A 73 -4.47 -4.49 -2.42
CA HIS A 73 -4.97 -3.81 -1.23
C HIS A 73 -5.87 -2.63 -1.60
N VAL A 74 -6.99 -2.48 -0.88
CA VAL A 74 -7.86 -1.31 -1.01
C VAL A 74 -7.17 -0.11 -0.40
N HIS A 75 -7.00 0.94 -1.21
CA HIS A 75 -6.39 2.21 -0.82
C HIS A 75 -7.42 3.21 -0.32
N GLN A 76 -8.55 3.33 -1.03
CA GLN A 76 -9.57 4.34 -0.74
C GLN A 76 -10.97 3.84 -1.09
N VAL A 77 -11.96 4.27 -0.29
CA VAL A 77 -13.39 4.06 -0.56
C VAL A 77 -14.10 5.41 -0.46
N ASP A 78 -14.64 5.87 -1.58
CA ASP A 78 -15.42 7.10 -1.69
C ASP A 78 -16.90 6.77 -1.77
N LEU A 79 -17.69 7.47 -0.93
CA LEU A 79 -19.14 7.36 -0.90
C LEU A 79 -19.76 8.66 -1.35
N SER A 80 -20.67 8.59 -2.32
CA SER A 80 -21.43 9.77 -2.72
C SER A 80 -22.53 10.08 -1.69
N PRO A 81 -23.04 11.32 -1.63
CA PRO A 81 -24.13 11.67 -0.72
C PRO A 81 -25.37 10.80 -0.88
N MET A 82 -25.59 10.24 -2.07
CA MET A 82 -26.70 9.34 -2.37
C MET A 82 -26.60 7.99 -1.66
N ALA A 83 -25.41 7.60 -1.18
CA ALA A 83 -25.23 6.39 -0.37
C ALA A 83 -26.08 6.42 0.92
N THR A 84 -26.42 7.61 1.43
CA THR A 84 -27.29 7.78 2.61
C THR A 84 -28.74 7.32 2.39
N THR A 85 -29.15 7.12 1.14
CA THR A 85 -30.47 6.57 0.79
C THR A 85 -30.53 5.04 0.88
N LEU A 86 -29.37 4.38 0.97
CA LEU A 86 -29.25 2.94 1.11
C LEU A 86 -29.28 2.54 2.59
N THR A 87 -29.83 1.37 2.89
CA THR A 87 -29.67 0.76 4.21
C THR A 87 -28.21 0.33 4.42
N GLU A 88 -27.74 0.30 5.66
CA GLU A 88 -26.38 -0.15 6.02
C GLU A 88 -26.01 -1.51 5.41
N SER A 89 -26.91 -2.48 5.45
CA SER A 89 -26.68 -3.82 4.89
C SER A 89 -26.44 -3.77 3.38
N VAL A 90 -27.26 -3.02 2.64
CA VAL A 90 -27.10 -2.82 1.19
C VAL A 90 -25.80 -2.10 0.89
N LEU A 91 -25.49 -1.01 1.60
CA LEU A 91 -24.26 -0.26 1.40
C LEU A 91 -23.01 -1.10 1.68
N SER A 92 -23.04 -1.92 2.73
CA SER A 92 -21.92 -2.81 3.10
C SER A 92 -21.69 -3.86 2.01
N GLU A 93 -22.76 -4.46 1.49
CA GLU A 93 -22.66 -5.38 0.35
C GLU A 93 -22.08 -4.68 -0.89
N GLU A 94 -22.55 -3.48 -1.23
CA GLU A 94 -22.03 -2.71 -2.36
C GLU A 94 -20.52 -2.46 -2.21
N ILE A 95 -20.07 -2.01 -1.03
CA ILE A 95 -18.64 -1.75 -0.77
C ILE A 95 -17.82 -3.02 -0.96
N VAL A 96 -18.24 -4.15 -0.39
CA VAL A 96 -17.49 -5.42 -0.51
C VAL A 96 -17.41 -5.88 -1.96
N VAL A 97 -18.49 -5.77 -2.73
CA VAL A 97 -18.52 -6.16 -4.14
C VAL A 97 -17.60 -5.28 -4.98
N ILE A 98 -17.70 -3.95 -4.83
CA ILE A 98 -16.88 -3.01 -5.60
C ILE A 98 -15.41 -3.08 -5.19
N ALA A 99 -15.12 -3.30 -3.91
CA ALA A 99 -13.76 -3.56 -3.45
C ALA A 99 -13.16 -4.82 -4.06
N GLY A 100 -13.93 -5.92 -4.10
CA GLY A 100 -13.50 -7.15 -4.76
C GLY A 100 -13.16 -6.93 -6.24
N LEU A 101 -13.97 -6.14 -6.95
CA LEU A 101 -13.71 -5.79 -8.34
C LEU A 101 -12.47 -4.91 -8.52
N ALA A 102 -12.28 -3.90 -7.66
CA ALA A 102 -11.07 -3.07 -7.70
C ALA A 102 -9.80 -3.88 -7.44
N THR A 103 -9.83 -4.78 -6.44
CA THR A 103 -8.73 -5.72 -6.17
C THR A 103 -8.47 -6.65 -7.35
N GLN A 104 -9.51 -7.17 -8.00
CA GLN A 104 -9.36 -8.05 -9.16
C GLN A 104 -8.77 -7.32 -10.37
N ASP A 105 -9.20 -6.08 -10.62
CA ASP A 105 -8.66 -5.23 -11.69
C ASP A 105 -7.17 -4.95 -11.45
N ALA A 106 -6.80 -4.58 -10.22
CA ALA A 106 -5.41 -4.36 -9.82
C ALA A 106 -4.52 -5.60 -9.98
N ARG A 107 -4.98 -6.77 -9.50
CA ARG A 107 -4.23 -8.03 -9.65
C ARG A 107 -4.11 -8.46 -11.12
N SER A 108 -5.08 -8.09 -11.96
CA SER A 108 -4.99 -8.38 -13.41
C SER A 108 -3.96 -7.52 -14.13
N ALA A 109 -3.71 -6.30 -13.64
CA ALA A 109 -2.60 -5.50 -14.13
C ALA A 109 -1.25 -6.06 -13.65
N GLN A 110 -1.19 -6.60 -12.43
CA GLN A 110 -0.01 -7.32 -11.93
C GLN A 110 0.33 -8.52 -12.83
N TYR A 111 -0.68 -9.26 -13.28
CA TYR A 111 -0.51 -10.33 -14.26
C TYR A 111 0.19 -9.85 -15.54
N GLU A 112 -0.29 -8.75 -16.15
CA GLU A 112 0.29 -8.23 -17.39
C GLU A 112 1.72 -7.73 -17.19
N TYR A 113 1.99 -7.02 -16.09
CA TYR A 113 3.32 -6.53 -15.77
C TYR A 113 4.33 -7.68 -15.61
N MET A 114 3.95 -8.73 -14.89
CA MET A 114 4.82 -9.90 -14.70
C MET A 114 4.97 -10.72 -15.98
N LEU A 115 3.91 -10.84 -16.78
CA LEU A 115 3.95 -11.52 -18.07
C LEU A 115 4.91 -10.80 -19.03
N ASP A 116 4.83 -9.48 -19.13
CA ASP A 116 5.72 -8.68 -19.96
C ASP A 116 7.17 -8.78 -19.50
N GLY A 117 7.42 -8.61 -18.20
CA GLY A 117 8.75 -8.75 -17.62
C GLY A 117 9.38 -10.12 -17.87
N MET A 118 8.63 -11.21 -17.72
CA MET A 118 9.12 -12.56 -18.00
C MET A 118 9.41 -12.79 -19.49
N ARG A 119 8.59 -12.25 -20.39
CA ARG A 119 8.82 -12.34 -21.84
C ARG A 119 10.10 -11.62 -22.25
N GLU A 120 10.38 -10.46 -21.66
CA GLU A 120 11.61 -9.71 -21.92
C GLU A 120 12.87 -10.49 -21.49
N HIS A 121 12.76 -11.32 -20.45
CA HIS A 121 13.82 -12.22 -20.00
C HIS A 121 13.88 -13.55 -20.78
N GLY A 122 13.07 -13.71 -21.83
CA GLY A 122 13.08 -14.88 -22.72
C GLY A 122 12.32 -16.10 -22.21
N HIS A 123 11.46 -15.94 -21.20
CA HIS A 123 10.58 -17.03 -20.77
C HIS A 123 9.49 -17.33 -21.80
N ASP A 124 9.09 -18.61 -21.87
CA ASP A 124 8.00 -19.06 -22.73
C ASP A 124 6.65 -18.54 -22.23
N ASN A 125 5.84 -18.00 -23.16
CA ASN A 125 4.59 -17.34 -22.83
C ASN A 125 3.56 -18.31 -22.21
N VAL A 126 3.46 -19.55 -22.70
CA VAL A 126 2.48 -20.51 -22.20
C VAL A 126 2.81 -20.91 -20.77
N THR A 127 4.09 -21.22 -20.52
CA THR A 127 4.59 -21.59 -19.19
C THR A 127 4.43 -20.45 -18.20
N THR A 128 4.75 -19.22 -18.61
CA THR A 128 4.57 -18.03 -17.78
C THR A 128 3.10 -17.80 -17.42
N ARG A 129 2.18 -17.88 -18.38
CA ARG A 129 0.74 -17.67 -18.12
C ARG A 129 0.18 -18.70 -17.15
N ASP A 130 0.60 -19.96 -17.28
CA ASP A 130 0.22 -21.03 -16.35
C ASP A 130 0.71 -20.75 -14.93
N PHE A 131 2.00 -20.41 -14.78
CA PHE A 131 2.57 -20.03 -13.48
C PHE A 131 1.86 -18.85 -12.83
N LEU A 132 1.61 -17.77 -13.59
CA LEU A 132 0.92 -16.59 -13.07
C LEU A 132 -0.50 -16.92 -12.59
N ASN A 133 -1.22 -17.77 -13.31
CA ASN A 133 -2.60 -18.10 -12.97
C ASN A 133 -2.71 -19.17 -11.87
N ARG A 134 -1.82 -20.17 -11.86
CA ARG A 134 -1.92 -21.33 -10.96
C ARG A 134 -1.14 -21.16 -9.67
N ASP A 135 0.08 -20.62 -9.74
CA ASP A 135 0.97 -20.48 -8.59
C ASP A 135 0.80 -19.14 -7.88
N LEU A 136 0.58 -18.05 -8.65
CA LEU A 136 0.39 -16.70 -8.09
C LEU A 136 -1.08 -16.28 -7.97
N ASP A 137 -2.01 -17.10 -8.45
CA ASP A 137 -3.46 -16.84 -8.41
C ASP A 137 -3.82 -15.48 -9.04
N LEU A 138 -3.06 -15.05 -10.06
CA LEU A 138 -3.32 -13.78 -10.72
C LEU A 138 -4.37 -13.97 -11.83
N PRO A 139 -5.49 -13.23 -11.78
CA PRO A 139 -6.51 -13.27 -12.81
C PRO A 139 -5.97 -12.64 -14.08
N THR A 140 -6.37 -13.15 -15.24
CA THR A 140 -6.08 -12.46 -16.50
C THR A 140 -6.95 -11.19 -16.63
N PRO A 141 -6.52 -10.18 -17.39
CA PRO A 141 -7.35 -8.99 -17.65
C PRO A 141 -8.72 -9.33 -18.26
N GLU A 142 -8.77 -10.37 -19.11
CA GLU A 142 -10.02 -10.87 -19.69
C GLU A 142 -10.95 -11.47 -18.61
N GLN A 143 -10.39 -12.25 -17.68
CA GLN A 143 -11.16 -12.80 -16.55
C GLN A 143 -11.67 -11.70 -15.62
N ALA A 144 -10.85 -10.69 -15.32
CA ALA A 144 -11.27 -9.54 -14.52
C ALA A 144 -12.42 -8.78 -15.18
N ARG A 145 -12.31 -8.51 -16.49
CA ARG A 145 -13.36 -7.84 -17.26
C ARG A 145 -14.63 -8.68 -17.36
N ALA A 146 -14.51 -9.99 -17.56
CA ALA A 146 -15.65 -10.91 -17.60
C ALA A 146 -16.39 -10.93 -16.26
N ALA A 147 -15.66 -11.12 -15.15
CA ALA A 147 -16.24 -11.13 -13.81
C ALA A 147 -16.96 -9.81 -13.48
N ARG A 148 -16.37 -8.67 -13.86
CA ARG A 148 -17.02 -7.36 -13.73
C ARG A 148 -18.32 -7.28 -14.52
N ALA A 149 -18.28 -7.69 -15.79
CA ALA A 149 -19.46 -7.66 -16.65
C ALA A 149 -20.57 -8.59 -16.13
N GLU A 150 -20.23 -9.78 -15.68
CA GLU A 150 -21.16 -10.76 -15.10
C GLU A 150 -21.79 -10.24 -13.81
N LEU A 151 -20.99 -9.68 -12.90
CA LEU A 151 -21.50 -9.07 -11.67
C LEU A 151 -22.42 -7.89 -11.97
N PHE A 152 -22.03 -7.06 -12.94
CA PHE A 152 -22.82 -5.88 -13.28
C PHE A 152 -24.15 -6.28 -13.94
N ALA A 153 -24.13 -7.28 -14.82
CA ALA A 153 -25.34 -7.82 -15.41
C ALA A 153 -26.23 -8.54 -14.39
N ALA A 154 -25.66 -9.34 -13.48
CA ALA A 154 -26.44 -10.09 -12.50
C ALA A 154 -27.12 -9.17 -11.47
N ARG A 155 -26.42 -8.10 -11.05
CA ARG A 155 -26.86 -7.23 -9.97
C ARG A 155 -27.66 -6.02 -10.43
N TYR A 156 -27.31 -5.43 -11.57
CA TYR A 156 -27.90 -4.15 -12.03
C TYR A 156 -28.70 -4.23 -13.33
N ALA A 157 -28.91 -5.42 -13.94
CA ALA A 157 -29.71 -5.54 -15.17
C ALA A 157 -31.20 -5.20 -15.02
N GLY A 158 -31.67 -4.87 -13.81
CA GLY A 158 -33.05 -4.47 -13.52
C GLY A 158 -33.23 -3.01 -13.08
N GLU A 159 -32.17 -2.22 -13.07
CA GLU A 159 -32.17 -0.82 -12.62
C GLU A 159 -32.02 0.12 -13.83
N GLU A 160 -33.11 0.29 -14.60
CA GLU A 160 -33.26 1.35 -15.61
C GLU A 160 -34.53 2.17 -15.33
#